data_AF-A0A6G1RBD2-F1
#
_entry.id   AF-A0A6G1RBD2-F1
#
_cell.length_a   1.000
_cell.length_b   1.000
_cell.length_c   1.000
_cell.angle_alpha   90.00
_cell.angle_beta   90.00
_cell.angle_gamma   90.00
#
_symmetry.space_group_name_H-M   'P 1'
#
loop_
_entity.id
_entity.type
_entity.pdbx_description
1 polymer ?
#
loop_
_entity_poly.entity_id
_entity_poly.type
_entity_poly.pdbx_seq_one_letter_code
_entity_poly.pdbx_strand_id
1 'polypeptide(L)'
;FFLESELHKHVVYLIDSLWDWAGTFLKDWECMTTLLLKNAEEDGEVLSDAQESALIEIILATVREAAEGHPPVSRGAAKKILSVKEKKIQLEDCTKITEHFIMVLPQLLAKYSTDAQKVANLLQIPQYYDLDVYSMGHLEKHLDALLREVKDIVAKHSDVAVLEASSRTYHVLCSEESAIYSQVDRARTQLIDELMEQLNQLLDSFWHREEGFCMDAEEISRMHSALRRVAAFHNAHDLTKWNLYDKTLRLLMFEMERGSLPVLMILPALQCTYFSLLWQLAALSENSPKETLVALRKELRRFSQICMCFLHHREKDVREKAFMILCDWLLILSHQDANNNEEAVGLLDYLPSTSLQEKLLLFIQEHVFMEEEEGSKDLTEEEGGKEESCKLDDLHRKRSLLAAYCKLVVYNV
;
A
#
# COMPACT_ATOMS: atom_id res chain seq x y z
N PHE A 1 7.26 21.01 -23.23
CA PHE A 1 5.84 20.69 -23.57
C PHE A 1 5.00 20.26 -22.38
N PHE A 2 5.17 19.05 -21.81
CA PHE A 2 4.27 18.59 -20.72
C PHE A 2 4.23 19.58 -19.56
N LEU A 3 5.39 19.99 -19.05
CA LEU A 3 5.52 20.93 -17.93
C LEU A 3 5.06 22.37 -18.24
N GLU A 4 5.03 22.77 -19.52
CA GLU A 4 4.84 24.18 -19.91
C GLU A 4 3.47 24.46 -20.53
N SER A 5 2.83 23.45 -21.12
CA SER A 5 1.64 23.67 -21.95
C SER A 5 0.34 23.76 -21.15
N GLU A 6 0.31 23.27 -19.91
CA GLU A 6 -0.89 23.11 -19.06
C GLU A 6 -2.07 22.35 -19.71
N LEU A 7 -1.93 21.90 -20.96
CA LEU A 7 -2.97 21.21 -21.72
C LEU A 7 -3.26 19.81 -21.18
N HIS A 8 -2.25 19.16 -20.60
CA HIS A 8 -2.36 17.83 -20.01
C HIS A 8 -2.00 17.91 -18.53
N LYS A 9 -2.99 17.64 -17.66
CA LYS A 9 -2.78 17.57 -16.20
C LYS A 9 -2.18 16.24 -15.74
N HIS A 10 -2.26 15.20 -16.58
CA HIS A 10 -1.79 13.85 -16.25
C HIS A 10 -0.93 13.31 -17.40
N VAL A 11 0.30 12.88 -17.07
CA VAL A 11 1.23 12.27 -18.04
C VAL A 11 0.58 11.12 -18.79
N VAL A 12 -0.17 10.28 -18.08
CA VAL A 12 -0.79 9.08 -18.65
C VAL A 12 -1.72 9.40 -19.83
N TYR A 13 -2.46 10.51 -19.78
CA TYR A 13 -3.33 10.92 -20.90
C TYR A 13 -2.56 11.53 -22.08
N LEU A 14 -1.40 12.15 -21.81
CA LEU A 14 -0.52 12.61 -22.86
C LEU A 14 0.07 11.42 -23.63
N ILE A 15 0.56 10.40 -22.92
CA ILE A 15 1.14 9.21 -23.54
C ILE A 15 0.12 8.46 -24.39
N ASP A 16 -1.07 8.20 -23.86
CA ASP A 16 -2.19 7.58 -24.58
C ASP A 16 -2.53 8.32 -25.88
N SER A 17 -2.60 9.66 -25.82
CA SER A 17 -2.93 10.47 -27.01
C SER A 17 -1.87 10.40 -28.12
N LEU A 18 -0.63 10.08 -27.77
CA LEU A 18 0.51 10.00 -28.68
C LEU A 18 0.85 8.55 -29.06
N TRP A 19 0.25 7.54 -28.42
CA TRP A 19 0.68 6.15 -28.51
C TRP A 19 0.63 5.59 -29.93
N ASP A 20 -0.47 5.84 -30.65
CA ASP A 20 -0.67 5.37 -32.02
C ASP A 20 0.29 6.03 -33.03
N TRP A 21 0.74 7.25 -32.75
CA TRP A 21 1.55 8.06 -33.68
C TRP A 21 3.06 7.99 -33.38
N ALA A 22 3.42 7.92 -32.11
CA ALA A 22 4.79 8.04 -31.62
C ALA A 22 5.23 6.82 -30.79
N GLY A 23 4.50 5.70 -30.83
CA GLY A 23 4.78 4.53 -29.99
C GLY A 23 6.21 3.99 -30.07
N THR A 24 6.88 4.07 -31.22
CA THR A 24 8.30 3.67 -31.34
C THR A 24 9.24 4.60 -30.59
N PHE A 25 8.97 5.91 -30.59
CA PHE A 25 9.74 6.91 -29.85
C PHE A 25 9.45 6.82 -28.34
N LEU A 26 8.19 6.61 -27.98
CA LEU A 26 7.75 6.47 -26.59
C LEU A 26 8.29 5.20 -25.90
N LYS A 27 8.72 4.19 -26.67
CA LYS A 27 9.34 2.95 -26.17
C LYS A 27 10.86 2.98 -26.18
N ASP A 28 11.49 4.11 -26.50
CA ASP A 28 12.95 4.27 -26.42
C ASP A 28 13.39 4.49 -24.96
N TRP A 29 13.19 3.47 -24.12
CA TRP A 29 13.51 3.52 -22.70
C TRP A 29 15.02 3.66 -22.46
N GLU A 30 15.86 3.14 -23.36
CA GLU A 30 17.31 3.30 -23.28
C GLU A 30 17.72 4.78 -23.39
N CYS A 31 17.14 5.52 -24.32
CA CYS A 31 17.35 6.96 -24.41
C CYS A 31 16.91 7.66 -23.12
N MET A 32 15.69 7.37 -22.64
CA MET A 32 15.12 8.02 -21.45
C MET A 32 15.94 7.76 -20.18
N THR A 33 16.35 6.52 -19.94
CA THR A 33 17.13 6.18 -18.74
C THR A 33 18.56 6.67 -18.83
N THR A 34 19.17 6.70 -20.03
CA THR A 34 20.48 7.32 -20.24
C THR A 34 20.43 8.81 -19.89
N LEU A 35 19.39 9.54 -20.30
CA LEU A 35 19.20 10.94 -19.92
C LEU A 35 19.10 11.11 -18.40
N LEU A 36 18.39 10.21 -17.71
CA LEU A 36 18.27 10.22 -16.25
C LEU A 36 19.56 9.83 -15.52
N LEU A 37 20.47 9.09 -16.16
CA LEU A 37 21.72 8.64 -15.52
C LEU A 37 22.94 9.49 -15.88
N LYS A 38 22.83 10.41 -16.85
CA LYS A 38 23.91 11.35 -17.17
C LYS A 38 24.34 12.16 -15.94
N ASN A 39 25.65 12.24 -15.74
CA ASN A 39 26.25 13.03 -14.67
C ASN A 39 26.37 14.50 -15.09
N ALA A 40 26.27 15.41 -14.12
CA ALA A 40 26.41 16.84 -14.34
C ALA A 40 27.80 17.28 -14.85
N GLU A 41 28.79 16.37 -14.79
CA GLU A 41 30.17 16.63 -15.22
C GLU A 41 30.37 16.46 -16.74
N GLU A 42 29.42 15.88 -17.46
CA GLU A 42 29.51 15.64 -18.91
C GLU A 42 28.81 16.74 -19.72
N ASP A 43 29.43 17.93 -19.83
CA ASP A 43 29.27 19.01 -20.86
C ASP A 43 27.90 19.24 -21.55
N GLY A 44 26.79 18.91 -20.90
CA GLY A 44 25.43 18.99 -21.42
C GLY A 44 24.47 19.67 -20.44
N GLU A 45 23.32 20.15 -20.97
CA GLU A 45 22.24 20.65 -20.12
C GLU A 45 21.72 19.54 -19.20
N VAL A 46 21.96 19.69 -17.91
CA VAL A 46 21.47 18.79 -16.87
C VAL A 46 19.96 19.00 -16.73
N LEU A 47 19.21 17.91 -16.66
CA LEU A 47 17.77 17.97 -16.40
C LEU A 47 17.53 18.62 -15.04
N SER A 48 16.58 19.54 -14.98
CA SER A 48 16.07 20.05 -13.71
C SER A 48 15.30 18.96 -12.97
N ASP A 49 15.15 19.11 -11.64
CA ASP A 49 14.42 18.16 -10.79
C ASP A 49 12.98 17.89 -11.30
N ALA A 50 12.29 18.94 -11.76
CA ALA A 50 10.96 18.82 -12.34
C ALA A 50 10.95 18.03 -13.67
N GLN A 51 11.99 18.18 -14.49
CA GLN A 51 12.15 17.41 -15.73
C GLN A 51 12.50 15.96 -15.44
N GLU A 52 13.34 15.68 -14.45
CA GLU A 52 13.64 14.30 -14.00
C GLU A 52 12.37 13.61 -13.49
N SER A 53 11.60 14.28 -12.62
CA SER A 53 10.31 13.77 -12.12
C SER A 53 9.33 13.47 -13.26
N ALA A 54 9.14 14.41 -14.18
CA ALA A 54 8.26 14.23 -15.33
C ALA A 54 8.73 13.10 -16.26
N LEU A 55 10.04 12.97 -16.48
CA LEU A 55 10.60 11.90 -17.32
C LEU A 55 10.42 10.52 -16.68
N ILE A 56 10.58 10.40 -15.36
CA ILE A 56 10.29 9.14 -14.64
C ILE A 56 8.79 8.79 -14.75
N GLU A 57 7.89 9.76 -14.63
CA GLU A 57 6.46 9.52 -14.84
C GLU A 57 6.13 9.11 -16.28
N ILE A 58 6.80 9.71 -17.27
CA ILE A 58 6.67 9.33 -18.69
C ILE A 58 7.17 7.90 -18.91
N ILE A 59 8.32 7.53 -18.34
CA ILE A 59 8.82 6.15 -18.40
C ILE A 59 7.78 5.19 -17.82
N LEU A 60 7.27 5.45 -16.61
CA LEU A 60 6.28 4.58 -15.99
C LEU A 60 4.99 4.46 -16.84
N ALA A 61 4.50 5.57 -17.39
CA ALA A 61 3.31 5.58 -18.22
C ALA A 61 3.50 4.78 -19.52
N THR A 62 4.65 4.95 -20.20
CA THR A 62 4.96 4.21 -21.43
C THR A 62 5.21 2.72 -21.19
N VAL A 63 5.88 2.36 -20.09
CA VAL A 63 6.04 0.96 -19.66
C VAL A 63 4.68 0.34 -19.39
N ARG A 64 3.81 1.02 -18.63
CA ARG A 64 2.46 0.56 -18.32
C ARG A 64 1.65 0.32 -19.60
N GLU A 65 1.62 1.28 -20.50
CA GLU A 65 0.81 1.20 -21.71
C GLU A 65 1.31 0.09 -22.67
N ALA A 66 2.62 -0.11 -22.75
CA ALA A 66 3.21 -1.23 -23.49
C ALA A 66 2.87 -2.59 -22.87
N ALA A 67 2.94 -2.70 -21.53
CA ALA A 67 2.74 -3.95 -20.82
C ALA A 67 1.26 -4.33 -20.66
N GLU A 68 0.35 -3.38 -20.50
CA GLU A 68 -1.10 -3.63 -20.33
C GLU A 68 -1.84 -3.73 -21.67
N GLY A 69 -1.33 -3.09 -22.72
CA GLY A 69 -1.89 -3.13 -24.08
C GLY A 69 -3.24 -2.43 -24.24
N HIS A 70 -3.69 -1.68 -23.22
CA HIS A 70 -4.94 -0.93 -23.24
C HIS A 70 -4.74 0.53 -22.80
N PRO A 71 -5.58 1.46 -23.28
CA PRO A 71 -5.61 2.84 -22.81
C PRO A 71 -5.79 2.94 -21.28
N PRO A 72 -5.38 4.05 -20.65
CA PRO A 72 -5.56 4.26 -19.23
C PRO A 72 -7.04 4.33 -18.82
N VAL A 73 -7.26 4.18 -17.51
CA VAL A 73 -8.58 4.30 -16.88
C VAL A 73 -9.27 5.57 -17.37
N SER A 74 -10.54 5.45 -17.79
CA SER A 74 -11.41 6.49 -18.41
C SER A 74 -11.24 6.79 -19.91
N ARG A 75 -10.19 6.28 -20.58
CA ARG A 75 -10.00 6.42 -22.04
C ARG A 75 -10.34 5.15 -22.82
N GLY A 76 -10.18 3.98 -22.20
CA GLY A 76 -10.44 2.68 -22.81
C GLY A 76 -11.84 2.14 -22.55
N ALA A 77 -12.35 1.31 -23.47
CA ALA A 77 -13.49 0.43 -23.19
C ALA A 77 -13.09 -0.59 -22.11
N ALA A 78 -14.00 -0.91 -21.18
CA ALA A 78 -13.71 -1.59 -19.91
C ALA A 78 -12.94 -2.93 -20.01
N LYS A 79 -12.87 -3.58 -21.18
CA LYS A 79 -11.97 -4.70 -21.50
C LYS A 79 -11.71 -4.76 -23.01
N LYS A 80 -10.65 -4.11 -23.52
CA LYS A 80 -10.23 -4.29 -24.92
C LYS A 80 -9.68 -5.71 -25.08
N ILE A 81 -10.30 -6.52 -25.94
CA ILE A 81 -9.76 -7.84 -26.30
C ILE A 81 -8.64 -7.61 -27.31
N LEU A 82 -7.40 -7.92 -26.92
CA LEU A 82 -6.25 -7.82 -27.81
C LEU A 82 -6.29 -8.90 -28.89
N SER A 83 -6.05 -8.48 -30.13
CA SER A 83 -5.80 -9.39 -31.25
C SER A 83 -4.54 -10.22 -31.01
N VAL A 84 -4.40 -11.34 -31.72
CA VAL A 84 -3.19 -12.20 -31.65
C VAL A 84 -1.91 -11.40 -31.94
N LYS A 85 -1.99 -10.44 -32.88
CA LYS A 85 -0.85 -9.57 -33.22
C LYS A 85 -0.51 -8.62 -32.07
N GLU A 86 -1.51 -7.99 -31.46
CA GLU A 86 -1.30 -7.07 -30.31
C GLU A 86 -0.75 -7.82 -29.10
N LYS A 87 -1.25 -9.02 -28.79
CA LYS A 87 -0.72 -9.86 -27.71
C LYS A 87 0.75 -10.24 -27.93
N LYS A 88 1.11 -10.55 -29.18
CA LYS A 88 2.51 -10.85 -29.52
C LYS A 88 3.42 -9.63 -29.28
N ILE A 89 2.97 -8.45 -29.70
CA ILE A 89 3.71 -7.20 -29.49
C ILE A 89 3.84 -6.89 -27.99
N GLN A 90 2.76 -7.03 -27.23
CA GLN A 90 2.75 -6.84 -25.78
C GLN A 90 3.78 -7.74 -25.09
N LEU A 91 3.83 -9.03 -25.44
CA LEU A 91 4.82 -9.95 -24.86
C LEU A 91 6.25 -9.55 -25.23
N GLU A 92 6.49 -9.23 -26.52
CA GLU A 92 7.81 -8.75 -26.99
C GLU A 92 8.23 -7.46 -26.26
N ASP A 93 7.29 -6.55 -25.98
CA ASP A 93 7.56 -5.33 -25.22
C ASP A 93 7.85 -5.63 -23.75
N CYS A 94 7.10 -6.52 -23.09
CA CYS A 94 7.38 -6.95 -21.71
C CYS A 94 8.79 -7.55 -21.58
N THR A 95 9.21 -8.39 -22.53
CA THR A 95 10.57 -8.94 -22.56
C THR A 95 11.60 -7.81 -22.67
N LYS A 96 11.42 -6.84 -23.58
CA LYS A 96 12.34 -5.68 -23.72
C LYS A 96 12.39 -4.78 -22.49
N ILE A 97 11.23 -4.49 -21.88
CA ILE A 97 11.13 -3.76 -20.61
C ILE A 97 12.00 -4.48 -19.57
N THR A 98 11.81 -5.79 -19.46
CA THR A 98 12.51 -6.61 -18.46
C THR A 98 14.03 -6.61 -18.71
N GLU A 99 14.47 -6.93 -19.93
CA GLU A 99 15.89 -6.96 -20.30
C GLU A 99 16.58 -5.62 -20.00
N HIS A 100 15.93 -4.50 -20.32
CA HIS A 100 16.48 -3.16 -20.08
C HIS A 100 16.50 -2.79 -18.59
N PHE A 101 15.35 -2.84 -17.93
CA PHE A 101 15.21 -2.31 -16.57
C PHE A 101 15.83 -3.21 -15.50
N ILE A 102 16.03 -4.51 -15.74
CA ILE A 102 16.81 -5.37 -14.83
C ILE A 102 18.21 -4.77 -14.57
N MET A 103 18.85 -4.23 -15.61
CA MET A 103 20.21 -3.69 -15.50
C MET A 103 20.24 -2.27 -14.95
N VAL A 104 19.25 -1.46 -15.30
CA VAL A 104 19.25 0.00 -15.12
C VAL A 104 18.46 0.45 -13.89
N LEU A 105 17.39 -0.27 -13.52
CA LEU A 105 16.53 0.10 -12.39
C LEU A 105 17.29 0.21 -11.06
N PRO A 106 18.23 -0.69 -10.69
CA PRO A 106 19.01 -0.51 -9.46
C PRO A 106 19.80 0.81 -9.44
N GLN A 107 20.33 1.23 -10.59
CA GLN A 107 21.10 2.48 -10.71
C GLN A 107 20.20 3.71 -10.55
N LEU A 108 19.01 3.68 -11.15
CA LEU A 108 18.01 4.74 -10.98
C LEU A 108 17.54 4.84 -9.52
N LEU A 109 17.25 3.70 -8.89
CA LEU A 109 16.86 3.65 -7.48
C LEU A 109 17.96 4.20 -6.57
N ALA A 110 19.23 3.86 -6.82
CA ALA A 110 20.35 4.41 -6.09
C ALA A 110 20.46 5.94 -6.24
N LYS A 111 20.40 6.45 -7.49
CA LYS A 111 20.49 7.89 -7.80
C LYS A 111 19.38 8.69 -7.12
N TYR A 112 18.14 8.22 -7.21
CA TYR A 112 16.97 8.95 -6.71
C TYR A 112 16.53 8.50 -5.31
N SER A 113 17.35 7.73 -4.59
CA SER A 113 16.96 7.02 -3.35
C SER A 113 16.38 7.89 -2.23
N THR A 114 16.58 9.21 -2.25
CA THR A 114 16.06 10.14 -1.25
C THR A 114 14.72 10.79 -1.66
N ASP A 115 14.32 10.72 -2.92
CA ASP A 115 13.09 11.32 -3.44
C ASP A 115 11.94 10.31 -3.42
N ALA A 116 10.98 10.53 -2.54
CA ALA A 116 9.87 9.60 -2.33
C ALA A 116 9.00 9.40 -3.59
N GLN A 117 8.71 10.47 -4.33
CA GLN A 117 7.83 10.41 -5.49
C GLN A 117 8.52 9.69 -6.66
N LYS A 118 9.78 10.03 -6.93
CA LYS A 118 10.57 9.38 -7.98
C LYS A 118 10.75 7.88 -7.68
N VAL A 119 11.10 7.54 -6.43
CA VAL A 119 11.27 6.14 -6.00
C VAL A 119 9.98 5.36 -6.07
N ALA A 120 8.85 5.92 -5.60
CA ALA A 120 7.56 5.24 -5.66
C ALA A 120 7.16 4.91 -7.11
N ASN A 121 7.44 5.81 -8.06
CA ASN A 121 7.18 5.57 -9.49
C ASN A 121 8.11 4.49 -10.08
N LEU A 122 9.43 4.56 -9.79
CA LEU A 122 10.40 3.58 -10.28
C LEU A 122 10.10 2.16 -9.78
N LEU A 123 9.69 2.01 -8.52
CA LEU A 123 9.35 0.72 -7.90
C LEU A 123 8.07 0.08 -8.47
N GLN A 124 7.29 0.79 -9.28
CA GLN A 124 6.16 0.18 -10.00
C GLN A 124 6.60 -0.58 -11.27
N ILE A 125 7.77 -0.30 -11.83
CA ILE A 125 8.23 -0.93 -13.08
C ILE A 125 8.33 -2.47 -12.97
N PRO A 126 8.86 -3.07 -11.89
CA PRO A 126 8.98 -4.51 -11.75
C PRO A 126 7.67 -5.31 -11.88
N GLN A 127 6.50 -4.69 -11.66
CA GLN A 127 5.21 -5.38 -11.81
C GLN A 127 4.90 -5.80 -13.26
N TYR A 128 5.66 -5.27 -14.21
CA TYR A 128 5.55 -5.55 -15.64
C TYR A 128 6.64 -6.49 -16.15
N TYR A 129 7.46 -7.06 -15.26
CA TYR A 129 8.54 -7.96 -15.67
C TYR A 129 8.03 -9.33 -16.10
N ASP A 130 8.68 -9.86 -17.13
CA ASP A 130 8.68 -11.28 -17.45
C ASP A 130 9.79 -11.98 -16.65
N LEU A 131 9.43 -12.58 -15.51
CA LEU A 131 10.40 -13.13 -14.56
C LEU A 131 11.25 -14.27 -15.15
N ASP A 132 10.80 -14.92 -16.22
CA ASP A 132 11.56 -16.00 -16.88
C ASP A 132 12.86 -15.46 -17.53
N VAL A 133 12.88 -14.16 -17.87
CA VAL A 133 14.07 -13.48 -18.42
C VAL A 133 15.24 -13.50 -17.44
N TYR A 134 15.00 -13.47 -16.11
CA TYR A 134 16.09 -13.56 -15.13
C TYR A 134 16.90 -14.84 -15.28
N SER A 135 16.21 -15.97 -15.48
CA SER A 135 16.83 -17.29 -15.56
C SER A 135 17.36 -17.61 -16.95
N MET A 136 16.62 -17.24 -18.01
CA MET A 136 17.07 -17.43 -19.39
C MET A 136 18.30 -16.58 -19.72
N GLY A 137 18.38 -15.36 -19.16
CA GLY A 137 19.47 -14.42 -19.40
C GLY A 137 20.67 -14.54 -18.45
N HIS A 138 20.62 -15.44 -17.45
CA HIS A 138 21.61 -15.52 -16.36
C HIS A 138 21.87 -14.15 -15.68
N LEU A 139 20.78 -13.43 -15.37
CA LEU A 139 20.79 -12.07 -14.83
C LEU A 139 20.59 -12.02 -13.31
N GLU A 140 20.81 -13.13 -12.59
CA GLU A 140 20.57 -13.26 -11.15
C GLU A 140 21.41 -12.26 -10.32
N LYS A 141 22.58 -11.85 -10.83
CA LYS A 141 23.41 -10.81 -10.20
C LYS A 141 22.71 -9.44 -10.12
N HIS A 142 21.86 -9.12 -11.09
CA HIS A 142 21.12 -7.86 -11.12
C HIS A 142 19.91 -7.91 -10.20
N LEU A 143 19.35 -9.10 -9.96
CA LEU A 143 18.35 -9.30 -8.93
C LEU A 143 18.91 -8.97 -7.54
N ASP A 144 20.13 -9.42 -7.21
CA ASP A 144 20.79 -9.06 -5.94
C ASP A 144 21.00 -7.55 -5.81
N ALA A 145 21.34 -6.87 -6.90
CA ALA A 145 21.46 -5.41 -6.91
C ALA A 145 20.12 -4.74 -6.63
N LEU A 146 19.05 -5.15 -7.32
CA LEU A 146 17.71 -4.61 -7.11
C LEU A 146 17.24 -4.83 -5.66
N LEU A 147 17.35 -6.06 -5.14
CA LEU A 147 16.90 -6.39 -3.78
C LEU A 147 17.67 -5.60 -2.72
N ARG A 148 18.96 -5.32 -2.94
CA ARG A 148 19.77 -4.47 -2.06
C ARG A 148 19.28 -3.03 -2.06
N GLU A 149 19.03 -2.45 -3.23
CA GLU A 149 18.54 -1.07 -3.34
C GLU A 149 17.14 -0.92 -2.72
N VAL A 150 16.23 -1.86 -2.96
CA VAL A 150 14.88 -1.83 -2.35
C VAL A 150 14.98 -1.92 -0.82
N LYS A 151 15.85 -2.80 -0.29
CA LYS A 151 16.11 -2.89 1.15
C LYS A 151 16.62 -1.56 1.72
N ASP A 152 17.59 -0.93 1.07
CA ASP A 152 18.16 0.35 1.51
C ASP A 152 17.13 1.48 1.46
N ILE A 153 16.25 1.49 0.45
CA ILE A 153 15.12 2.41 0.35
C ILE A 153 14.16 2.24 1.54
N VAL A 154 13.77 1.00 1.85
CA VAL A 154 12.86 0.73 2.98
C VAL A 154 13.45 1.23 4.31
N ALA A 155 14.77 1.10 4.50
CA ALA A 155 15.45 1.59 5.70
C ALA A 155 15.46 3.13 5.81
N LYS A 156 15.53 3.84 4.68
CA LYS A 156 15.62 5.32 4.62
C LYS A 156 14.26 6.02 4.64
N HIS A 157 13.20 5.35 4.19
CA HIS A 157 11.88 5.97 4.01
C HIS A 157 10.87 5.59 5.10
N SER A 158 9.90 6.49 5.29
CA SER A 158 8.68 6.28 6.09
C SER A 158 7.39 6.73 5.35
N ASP A 159 7.55 7.11 4.07
CA ASP A 159 6.46 7.47 3.16
C ASP A 159 5.66 6.24 2.75
N VAL A 160 4.32 6.34 2.75
CA VAL A 160 3.44 5.19 2.51
C VAL A 160 3.56 4.68 1.08
N ALA A 161 3.64 5.56 0.08
CA ALA A 161 3.69 5.17 -1.32
C ALA A 161 4.99 4.41 -1.62
N VAL A 162 6.13 4.87 -1.07
CA VAL A 162 7.43 4.19 -1.19
C VAL A 162 7.40 2.81 -0.52
N LEU A 163 6.89 2.71 0.70
CA LEU A 163 6.87 1.45 1.45
C LEU A 163 5.93 0.42 0.81
N GLU A 164 4.75 0.86 0.37
CA GLU A 164 3.82 -0.01 -0.35
C GLU A 164 4.35 -0.45 -1.71
N ALA A 165 4.98 0.46 -2.47
CA ALA A 165 5.61 0.10 -3.73
C ALA A 165 6.73 -0.93 -3.51
N SER A 166 7.57 -0.72 -2.50
CA SER A 166 8.62 -1.66 -2.09
C SER A 166 8.05 -3.04 -1.72
N SER A 167 7.00 -3.06 -0.89
CA SER A 167 6.28 -4.29 -0.50
C SER A 167 5.69 -5.02 -1.70
N ARG A 168 5.07 -4.29 -2.64
CA ARG A 168 4.54 -4.83 -3.91
C ARG A 168 5.67 -5.38 -4.79
N THR A 169 6.81 -4.71 -4.90
CA THR A 169 7.98 -5.21 -5.64
C THR A 169 8.42 -6.57 -5.12
N TYR A 170 8.58 -6.73 -3.80
CA TYR A 170 8.87 -8.03 -3.21
C TYR A 170 7.78 -9.08 -3.48
N HIS A 171 6.50 -8.68 -3.44
CA HIS A 171 5.39 -9.59 -3.70
C HIS A 171 5.42 -10.12 -5.13
N VAL A 172 5.60 -9.24 -6.12
CA VAL A 172 5.70 -9.62 -7.54
C VAL A 172 6.91 -10.53 -7.79
N LEU A 173 8.09 -10.16 -7.27
CA LEU A 173 9.31 -10.92 -7.50
C LEU A 173 9.30 -12.28 -6.79
N CYS A 174 8.51 -12.42 -5.73
CA CYS A 174 8.40 -13.65 -4.93
C CYS A 174 7.27 -14.56 -5.43
N SER A 175 7.22 -14.81 -6.74
CA SER A 175 6.31 -15.79 -7.34
C SER A 175 6.86 -17.21 -7.18
N GLU A 176 6.08 -18.11 -6.58
CA GLU A 176 6.49 -19.49 -6.26
C GLU A 176 6.90 -20.32 -7.50
N GLU A 177 6.34 -19.98 -8.66
CA GLU A 177 6.62 -20.67 -9.93
C GLU A 177 7.96 -20.22 -10.56
N SER A 178 8.55 -19.12 -10.07
CA SER A 178 9.74 -18.54 -10.65
C SER A 178 11.03 -19.16 -10.11
N ALA A 179 12.02 -19.35 -10.98
CA ALA A 179 13.33 -19.88 -10.58
C ALA A 179 14.12 -18.94 -9.64
N ILE A 180 13.79 -17.64 -9.60
CA ILE A 180 14.38 -16.68 -8.66
C ILE A 180 13.73 -16.69 -7.26
N TYR A 181 12.64 -17.45 -7.06
CA TYR A 181 11.85 -17.43 -5.83
C TYR A 181 12.70 -17.58 -4.56
N SER A 182 13.55 -18.59 -4.50
CA SER A 182 14.35 -18.89 -3.29
C SER A 182 15.29 -17.75 -2.89
N GLN A 183 15.83 -17.01 -3.86
CA GLN A 183 16.72 -15.88 -3.63
C GLN A 183 15.93 -14.66 -3.10
N VAL A 184 14.78 -14.38 -3.72
CA VAL A 184 13.89 -13.28 -3.31
C VAL A 184 13.29 -13.55 -1.93
N ASP A 185 12.82 -14.78 -1.67
CA ASP A 185 12.24 -15.17 -0.39
C ASP A 185 13.24 -15.04 0.76
N ARG A 186 14.50 -15.44 0.53
CA ARG A 186 15.59 -15.24 1.50
C ARG A 186 15.83 -13.77 1.78
N ALA A 187 15.91 -12.92 0.74
CA ALA A 187 16.12 -11.49 0.91
C ALA A 187 14.93 -10.80 1.61
N ARG A 188 13.70 -11.21 1.28
CA ARG A 188 12.47 -10.75 1.93
C ARG A 188 12.46 -11.11 3.42
N THR A 189 12.74 -12.38 3.74
CA THR A 189 12.77 -12.86 5.13
C THR A 189 13.80 -12.10 5.95
N GLN A 190 15.01 -11.91 5.40
CA GLN A 190 16.05 -11.12 6.06
C GLN A 190 15.61 -9.67 6.31
N LEU A 191 14.98 -9.01 5.34
CA LEU A 191 14.46 -7.66 5.52
C LEU A 191 13.41 -7.61 6.64
N ILE A 192 12.46 -8.56 6.66
CA ILE A 192 11.42 -8.63 7.69
C ILE A 192 12.04 -8.87 9.07
N ASP A 193 13.02 -9.77 9.19
CA ASP A 193 13.72 -10.04 10.44
C ASP A 193 14.36 -8.75 11.01
N GLU A 194 15.04 -7.98 10.17
CA GLU A 194 15.66 -6.71 10.57
C GLU A 194 14.62 -5.66 10.99
N LEU A 195 13.50 -5.53 10.26
CA LEU A 195 12.40 -4.63 10.62
C LEU A 195 11.75 -5.03 11.96
N MET A 196 11.57 -6.34 12.17
CA MET A 196 10.98 -6.88 13.38
C MET A 196 11.91 -6.74 14.58
N GLU A 197 13.22 -6.93 14.39
CA GLU A 197 14.22 -6.69 15.43
C GLU A 197 14.20 -5.22 15.88
N GLN A 198 14.21 -4.28 14.92
CA GLN A 198 14.11 -2.84 15.22
C GLN A 198 12.82 -2.51 15.97
N LEU A 199 11.68 -3.03 15.53
CA LEU A 199 10.40 -2.80 16.20
C LEU A 199 10.41 -3.38 17.63
N ASN A 200 10.95 -4.59 17.83
CA ASN A 200 11.02 -5.21 19.14
C ASN A 200 11.87 -4.40 20.11
N GLN A 201 13.06 -3.94 19.69
CA GLN A 201 13.92 -3.10 20.51
C GLN A 201 13.20 -1.80 20.95
N LEU A 202 12.47 -1.17 20.03
CA LEU A 202 11.67 0.02 20.34
C LEU A 202 10.53 -0.28 21.30
N LEU A 203 9.79 -1.37 21.10
CA LEU A 203 8.69 -1.78 21.98
C LEU A 203 9.19 -2.14 23.38
N ASP A 204 10.30 -2.87 23.49
CA ASP A 204 10.89 -3.22 24.78
C ASP A 204 11.31 -1.97 25.54
N SER A 205 11.96 -1.01 24.86
CA SER A 205 12.30 0.29 25.45
C SER A 205 11.07 1.10 25.88
N PHE A 206 9.95 0.95 25.18
CA PHE A 206 8.68 1.59 25.52
C PHE A 206 8.05 0.95 26.77
N TRP A 207 8.04 -0.39 26.87
CA TRP A 207 7.41 -1.10 27.98
C TRP A 207 8.23 -1.10 29.28
N HIS A 208 9.54 -0.91 29.22
CA HIS A 208 10.41 -0.86 30.39
C HIS A 208 10.44 0.49 31.13
N ARG A 209 9.72 1.51 30.66
CA ARG A 209 9.67 2.81 31.33
C ARG A 209 8.78 2.77 32.57
N GLU A 210 9.39 3.00 33.73
CA GLU A 210 8.70 3.14 35.03
C GLU A 210 8.08 4.54 35.22
N GLU A 211 8.65 5.58 34.58
CA GLU A 211 8.18 6.96 34.68
C GLU A 211 7.22 7.31 33.54
N GLY A 212 5.92 7.06 33.78
CA GLY A 212 4.80 7.74 33.12
C GLY A 212 4.88 7.97 31.61
N PHE A 213 5.11 6.92 30.79
CA PHE A 213 4.87 6.83 29.33
C PHE A 213 4.96 8.11 28.48
N CYS A 214 5.88 9.03 28.80
CA CYS A 214 6.08 10.25 28.04
C CYS A 214 7.18 9.98 27.01
N MET A 215 6.79 9.92 25.74
CA MET A 215 7.72 9.78 24.62
C MET A 215 8.06 11.16 24.08
N ASP A 216 9.32 11.39 23.74
CA ASP A 216 9.70 12.58 22.97
C ASP A 216 9.33 12.45 21.49
N ALA A 217 9.43 13.54 20.74
CA ALA A 217 9.05 13.57 19.32
C ALA A 217 9.92 12.64 18.45
N GLU A 218 11.19 12.44 18.80
CA GLU A 218 12.11 11.58 18.05
C GLU A 218 11.78 10.10 18.27
N GLU A 219 11.47 9.71 19.51
CA GLU A 219 11.00 8.38 19.87
C GLU A 219 9.69 8.03 19.18
N ILE A 220 8.73 8.97 19.16
CA ILE A 220 7.46 8.80 18.45
C ILE A 220 7.73 8.60 16.96
N SER A 221 8.61 9.40 16.35
CA SER A 221 8.97 9.29 14.94
C SER A 221 9.64 7.96 14.61
N ARG A 222 10.58 7.49 15.45
CA ARG A 222 11.24 6.18 15.28
C ARG A 222 10.25 5.03 15.39
N MET A 223 9.39 5.04 16.42
CA MET A 223 8.35 4.03 16.61
C MET A 223 7.35 4.02 15.45
N HIS A 224 6.85 5.18 15.04
CA HIS A 224 5.96 5.32 13.89
C HIS A 224 6.59 4.77 12.62
N SER A 225 7.85 5.12 12.33
CA SER A 225 8.54 4.69 11.11
C SER A 225 8.74 3.17 11.09
N ALA A 226 9.11 2.56 12.23
CA ALA A 226 9.22 1.12 12.36
C ALA A 226 7.87 0.41 12.16
N LEU A 227 6.82 0.87 12.84
CA LEU A 227 5.47 0.31 12.70
C LEU A 227 4.93 0.46 11.28
N ARG A 228 5.17 1.60 10.61
CA ARG A 228 4.74 1.82 9.23
C ARG A 228 5.39 0.87 8.23
N ARG A 229 6.71 0.65 8.36
CA ARG A 229 7.43 -0.31 7.50
C ARG A 229 6.83 -1.70 7.64
N VAL A 230 6.65 -2.15 8.88
CA VAL A 230 6.04 -3.45 9.16
C VAL A 230 4.60 -3.51 8.62
N ALA A 231 3.77 -2.48 8.83
CA ALA A 231 2.40 -2.46 8.32
C ALA A 231 2.31 -2.54 6.80
N ALA A 232 3.19 -1.84 6.07
CA ALA A 232 3.22 -1.86 4.61
C ALA A 232 3.59 -3.23 4.05
N PHE A 233 4.56 -3.91 4.69
CA PHE A 233 4.93 -5.27 4.30
C PHE A 233 3.85 -6.29 4.67
N HIS A 234 3.26 -6.15 5.86
CA HIS A 234 2.25 -7.09 6.34
C HIS A 234 0.97 -7.12 5.49
N ASN A 235 0.67 -6.05 4.77
CA ASN A 235 -0.46 -6.02 3.84
C ASN A 235 -0.31 -7.04 2.70
N ALA A 236 0.90 -7.25 2.18
CA ALA A 236 1.15 -8.10 1.00
C ALA A 236 1.93 -9.39 1.32
N HIS A 237 2.43 -9.52 2.55
CA HIS A 237 3.25 -10.63 3.00
C HIS A 237 2.73 -11.19 4.33
N ASP A 238 2.63 -12.51 4.44
CA ASP A 238 2.24 -13.18 5.69
C ASP A 238 3.37 -13.07 6.72
N LEU A 239 3.15 -12.23 7.73
CA LEU A 239 4.08 -12.00 8.84
C LEU A 239 3.65 -12.69 10.15
N THR A 240 2.69 -13.63 10.10
CA THR A 240 2.15 -14.30 11.30
C THR A 240 3.23 -14.96 12.17
N LYS A 241 4.31 -15.47 11.55
CA LYS A 241 5.46 -16.10 12.25
C LYS A 241 6.18 -15.18 13.24
N TRP A 242 6.09 -13.85 13.07
CA TRP A 242 6.77 -12.87 13.92
C TRP A 242 5.92 -12.38 15.12
N ASN A 243 4.74 -12.97 15.33
CA ASN A 243 3.81 -12.64 16.41
C ASN A 243 3.51 -11.12 16.51
N LEU A 244 3.17 -10.51 15.38
CA LEU A 244 2.80 -9.09 15.33
C LEU A 244 1.46 -8.79 15.99
N TYR A 245 0.55 -9.75 15.97
CA TYR A 245 -0.77 -9.63 16.59
C TYR A 245 -0.65 -9.24 18.07
N ASP A 246 0.03 -10.05 18.89
CA ASP A 246 0.13 -9.80 20.33
C ASP A 246 0.82 -8.46 20.65
N LYS A 247 1.87 -8.12 19.90
CA LYS A 247 2.64 -6.89 20.08
C LYS A 247 1.80 -5.65 19.81
N THR A 248 1.07 -5.65 18.70
CA THR A 248 0.26 -4.50 18.28
C THR A 248 -1.05 -4.41 19.05
N LEU A 249 -1.67 -5.55 19.38
CA LEU A 249 -2.84 -5.59 20.26
C LEU A 249 -2.52 -5.01 21.64
N ARG A 250 -1.33 -5.30 22.20
CA ARG A 250 -0.90 -4.75 23.49
C ARG A 250 -0.82 -3.22 23.47
N LEU A 251 -0.34 -2.61 22.38
CA LEU A 251 -0.36 -1.16 22.20
C LEU A 251 -1.79 -0.62 22.18
N LEU A 252 -2.67 -1.25 21.40
CA LEU A 252 -4.06 -0.81 21.27
C LEU A 252 -4.85 -0.91 22.58
N MET A 253 -4.60 -1.97 23.36
CA MET A 253 -5.17 -2.10 24.71
C MET A 253 -4.65 -1.04 25.66
N PHE A 254 -3.35 -0.76 25.62
CA PHE A 254 -2.78 0.31 26.42
C PHE A 254 -3.43 1.67 26.09
N GLU A 255 -3.69 1.95 24.81
CA GLU A 255 -4.45 3.14 24.42
C GLU A 255 -5.89 3.13 24.94
N MET A 256 -6.58 2.00 24.83
CA MET A 256 -7.94 1.86 25.36
C MET A 256 -8.02 2.12 26.88
N GLU A 257 -6.98 1.77 27.63
CA GLU A 257 -6.92 1.96 29.09
C GLU A 257 -6.42 3.35 29.50
N ARG A 258 -5.47 3.93 28.76
CA ARG A 258 -4.74 5.14 29.18
C ARG A 258 -5.02 6.39 28.35
N GLY A 259 -5.44 6.23 27.09
CA GLY A 259 -5.74 7.36 26.19
C GLY A 259 -4.53 8.26 25.90
N SER A 260 -3.31 7.73 25.86
CA SER A 260 -2.07 8.50 25.86
C SER A 260 -1.12 8.22 24.68
N LEU A 261 -1.44 7.26 23.82
CA LEU A 261 -0.64 6.98 22.63
C LEU A 261 -0.87 8.03 21.54
N PRO A 262 0.19 8.41 20.81
CA PRO A 262 0.06 9.20 19.60
C PRO A 262 -0.70 8.45 18.50
N VAL A 263 -1.51 9.19 17.71
CA VAL A 263 -2.21 8.65 16.51
C VAL A 263 -1.26 7.92 15.56
N LEU A 264 -0.06 8.47 15.42
CA LEU A 264 1.04 7.92 14.62
C LEU A 264 1.42 6.48 15.02
N MET A 265 1.17 6.06 16.25
CA MET A 265 1.37 4.66 16.69
C MET A 265 0.09 3.84 16.58
N ILE A 266 -1.06 4.45 16.89
CA ILE A 266 -2.36 3.78 16.89
C ILE A 266 -2.75 3.29 15.49
N LEU A 267 -2.61 4.14 14.45
CA LEU A 267 -3.06 3.79 13.10
C LEU A 267 -2.27 2.60 12.50
N PRO A 268 -0.92 2.58 12.52
CA PRO A 268 -0.18 1.40 12.07
C PRO A 268 -0.43 0.16 12.93
N ALA A 269 -0.63 0.32 14.25
CA ALA A 269 -0.97 -0.81 15.12
C ALA A 269 -2.33 -1.43 14.73
N LEU A 270 -3.36 -0.60 14.49
CA LEU A 270 -4.65 -1.07 13.96
C LEU A 270 -4.49 -1.82 12.64
N GLN A 271 -3.67 -1.31 11.72
CA GLN A 271 -3.38 -1.96 10.43
C GLN A 271 -2.68 -3.31 10.62
N CYS A 272 -1.63 -3.37 11.44
CA CYS A 272 -0.91 -4.61 11.70
C CYS A 272 -1.78 -5.66 12.38
N THR A 273 -2.58 -5.28 13.38
CA THR A 273 -3.51 -6.22 14.04
C THR A 273 -4.55 -6.71 13.04
N TYR A 274 -5.09 -5.82 12.19
CA TYR A 274 -6.01 -6.17 11.12
C TYR A 274 -5.41 -7.18 10.14
N PHE A 275 -4.21 -6.90 9.60
CA PHE A 275 -3.54 -7.81 8.66
C PHE A 275 -3.17 -9.16 9.29
N SER A 276 -2.74 -9.19 10.56
CA SER A 276 -2.47 -10.45 11.25
C SER A 276 -3.68 -11.38 11.24
N LEU A 277 -4.84 -10.81 11.59
CA LEU A 277 -6.09 -11.56 11.63
C LEU A 277 -6.57 -11.97 10.24
N LEU A 278 -6.37 -11.12 9.22
CA LEU A 278 -6.68 -11.49 7.83
C LEU A 278 -5.83 -12.66 7.33
N TRP A 279 -4.52 -12.65 7.62
CA TRP A 279 -3.63 -13.76 7.24
C TRP A 279 -3.98 -15.05 7.97
N GLN A 280 -4.28 -14.97 9.28
CA GLN A 280 -4.77 -16.13 10.03
C GLN A 280 -6.09 -16.66 9.46
N LEU A 281 -7.01 -15.78 9.06
CA LEU A 281 -8.27 -16.16 8.41
C LEU A 281 -8.03 -16.81 7.05
N ALA A 282 -7.16 -16.23 6.22
CA ALA A 282 -6.82 -16.75 4.90
C ALA A 282 -6.10 -18.11 4.95
N ALA A 283 -5.35 -18.38 6.03
CA ALA A 283 -4.68 -19.65 6.27
C ALA A 283 -5.65 -20.77 6.72
N LEU A 284 -6.91 -20.46 7.03
CA LEU A 284 -7.89 -21.47 7.36
C LEU A 284 -8.21 -22.34 6.14
N SER A 285 -8.08 -23.65 6.32
CA SER A 285 -8.58 -24.67 5.39
C SER A 285 -9.79 -25.40 5.99
N GLU A 286 -10.53 -26.15 5.16
CA GLU A 286 -11.68 -26.97 5.60
C GLU A 286 -11.33 -27.94 6.75
N ASN A 287 -10.06 -28.34 6.87
CA ASN A 287 -9.58 -29.29 7.86
C ASN A 287 -8.92 -28.64 9.09
N SER A 288 -9.12 -27.33 9.28
CA SER A 288 -8.48 -26.60 10.40
C SER A 288 -8.95 -27.12 11.76
N PRO A 289 -8.05 -27.31 12.74
CA PRO A 289 -8.43 -27.74 14.08
C PRO A 289 -9.44 -26.79 14.73
N LYS A 290 -10.45 -27.33 15.42
CA LYS A 290 -11.46 -26.53 16.15
C LYS A 290 -10.83 -25.57 17.17
N GLU A 291 -9.70 -25.95 17.76
CA GLU A 291 -8.95 -25.11 18.71
C GLU A 291 -8.44 -23.82 18.04
N THR A 292 -7.92 -23.92 16.82
CA THR A 292 -7.45 -22.77 16.01
C THR A 292 -8.60 -21.82 15.69
N LEU A 293 -9.76 -22.36 15.30
CA LEU A 293 -10.96 -21.55 15.03
C LEU A 293 -11.44 -20.82 16.28
N VAL A 294 -11.45 -21.49 17.44
CA VAL A 294 -11.85 -20.88 18.72
C VAL A 294 -10.85 -19.81 19.15
N ALA A 295 -9.55 -20.01 18.94
CA ALA A 295 -8.52 -19.01 19.22
C ALA A 295 -8.73 -17.77 18.34
N LEU A 296 -8.84 -17.93 17.02
CA LEU A 296 -9.10 -16.83 16.09
C LEU A 296 -10.39 -16.08 16.45
N ARG A 297 -11.47 -16.78 16.80
CA ARG A 297 -12.73 -16.13 17.22
C ARG A 297 -12.53 -15.25 18.46
N LYS A 298 -11.74 -15.68 19.43
CA LYS A 298 -11.43 -14.88 20.63
C LYS A 298 -10.63 -13.64 20.27
N GLU A 299 -9.66 -13.78 19.38
CA GLU A 299 -8.83 -12.68 18.89
C GLU A 299 -9.66 -11.65 18.12
N LEU A 300 -10.50 -12.10 17.18
CA LEU A 300 -11.45 -11.25 16.44
C LEU A 300 -12.40 -10.48 17.38
N ARG A 301 -12.97 -11.16 18.39
CA ARG A 301 -13.85 -10.51 19.38
C ARG A 301 -13.12 -9.43 20.16
N ARG A 302 -11.89 -9.72 20.61
CA ARG A 302 -11.08 -8.76 21.39
C ARG A 302 -10.71 -7.55 20.53
N PHE A 303 -10.31 -7.75 19.28
CA PHE A 303 -10.00 -6.67 18.37
C PHE A 303 -11.24 -5.84 18.01
N SER A 304 -12.39 -6.49 17.81
CA SER A 304 -13.67 -5.81 17.57
C SER A 304 -14.08 -4.93 18.76
N GLN A 305 -13.85 -5.39 20.00
CA GLN A 305 -14.12 -4.60 21.21
C GLN A 305 -13.26 -3.33 21.25
N ILE A 306 -11.97 -3.45 20.94
CA ILE A 306 -11.06 -2.29 20.84
C ILE A 306 -11.57 -1.32 19.77
N CYS A 307 -11.90 -1.81 18.57
CA CYS A 307 -12.41 -0.95 17.49
C CYS A 307 -13.73 -0.27 17.87
N MET A 308 -14.64 -0.97 18.56
CA MET A 308 -15.88 -0.39 19.08
C MET A 308 -15.65 0.74 20.09
N CYS A 309 -14.64 0.61 20.96
CA CYS A 309 -14.22 1.70 21.85
C CYS A 309 -13.68 2.88 21.02
N PHE A 310 -12.87 2.59 20.01
CA PHE A 310 -12.22 3.59 19.18
C PHE A 310 -13.17 4.36 18.24
N LEU A 311 -14.40 3.89 18.01
CA LEU A 311 -15.44 4.68 17.34
C LEU A 311 -15.70 6.02 18.04
N HIS A 312 -15.42 6.13 19.35
CA HIS A 312 -15.57 7.37 20.14
C HIS A 312 -14.22 7.99 20.53
N HIS A 313 -13.13 7.58 19.88
CA HIS A 313 -11.80 8.12 20.14
C HIS A 313 -11.75 9.62 19.86
N ARG A 314 -10.87 10.39 20.54
CA ARG A 314 -10.78 11.85 20.37
C ARG A 314 -10.36 12.26 18.94
N GLU A 315 -9.54 11.44 18.31
CA GLU A 315 -8.94 11.68 16.99
C GLU A 315 -9.80 11.11 15.84
N LYS A 316 -10.11 11.96 14.84
CA LYS A 316 -10.93 11.61 13.66
C LYS A 316 -10.38 10.39 12.92
N ASP A 317 -9.07 10.36 12.67
CA ASP A 317 -8.47 9.28 11.86
C ASP A 317 -8.56 7.91 12.55
N VAL A 318 -8.49 7.87 13.89
CA VAL A 318 -8.64 6.62 14.65
C VAL A 318 -10.10 6.14 14.61
N ARG A 319 -11.06 7.06 14.80
CA ARG A 319 -12.50 6.78 14.70
C ARG A 319 -12.85 6.13 13.36
N GLU A 320 -12.40 6.76 12.28
CA GLU A 320 -12.68 6.28 10.94
C GLU A 320 -11.95 5.00 10.58
N LYS A 321 -10.69 4.85 11.01
CA LYS A 321 -9.95 3.60 10.77
C LYS A 321 -10.62 2.42 11.48
N ALA A 322 -11.07 2.62 12.72
CA ALA A 322 -11.81 1.62 13.47
C ALA A 322 -13.17 1.29 12.80
N PHE A 323 -13.87 2.30 12.30
CA PHE A 323 -15.13 2.11 11.57
C PHE A 323 -14.95 1.27 10.31
N MET A 324 -13.96 1.60 9.47
CA MET A 324 -13.65 0.84 8.26
C MET A 324 -13.29 -0.62 8.58
N ILE A 325 -12.44 -0.83 9.59
CA ILE A 325 -12.06 -2.17 10.05
C ILE A 325 -13.27 -2.99 10.50
N LEU A 326 -14.20 -2.40 11.26
CA LEU A 326 -15.42 -3.07 11.69
C LEU A 326 -16.31 -3.43 10.50
N CYS A 327 -16.50 -2.52 9.54
CA CYS A 327 -17.29 -2.81 8.35
C CYS A 327 -16.67 -3.93 7.50
N ASP A 328 -15.35 -3.88 7.28
CA ASP A 328 -14.64 -4.91 6.53
C ASP A 328 -14.77 -6.28 7.20
N TRP A 329 -14.56 -6.36 8.52
CA TRP A 329 -14.70 -7.62 9.27
C TRP A 329 -16.10 -8.20 9.22
N LEU A 330 -17.12 -7.38 9.48
CA LEU A 330 -18.51 -7.82 9.44
C LEU A 330 -18.87 -8.37 8.06
N LEU A 331 -18.42 -7.70 7.00
CA LEU A 331 -18.64 -8.15 5.64
C LEU A 331 -17.89 -9.47 5.34
N ILE A 332 -16.60 -9.54 5.65
CA ILE A 332 -15.77 -10.73 5.39
C ILE A 332 -16.33 -11.96 6.11
N LEU A 333 -16.71 -11.81 7.37
CA LEU A 333 -17.25 -12.92 8.17
C LEU A 333 -18.64 -13.35 7.71
N SER A 334 -19.49 -12.42 7.28
CA SER A 334 -20.84 -12.75 6.74
C SER A 334 -20.80 -13.62 5.47
N HIS A 335 -19.74 -13.50 4.66
CA HIS A 335 -19.60 -14.27 3.42
C HIS A 335 -18.96 -15.65 3.61
N GLN A 336 -18.32 -15.89 4.77
CA GLN A 336 -17.78 -17.22 5.11
C GLN A 336 -18.91 -18.24 5.36
N ASP A 337 -20.11 -17.76 5.70
CA ASP A 337 -21.30 -18.58 5.99
C ASP A 337 -21.90 -19.27 4.75
N ALA A 338 -21.62 -18.76 3.54
CA ALA A 338 -22.26 -19.23 2.32
C ALA A 338 -21.55 -20.42 1.63
N ASN A 339 -20.26 -20.64 1.93
CA ASN A 339 -19.41 -21.57 1.15
C ASN A 339 -18.92 -22.81 1.92
N ASN A 340 -19.08 -22.89 3.24
CA ASN A 340 -18.51 -23.98 4.06
C ASN A 340 -19.61 -24.79 4.80
N ASN A 341 -19.31 -26.05 5.14
CA ASN A 341 -20.22 -26.97 5.86
C ASN A 341 -20.72 -26.40 7.21
N GLU A 342 -21.99 -26.66 7.53
CA GLU A 342 -22.75 -26.13 8.70
C GLU A 342 -22.04 -26.23 10.07
N GLU A 343 -21.15 -27.21 10.29
CA GLU A 343 -20.52 -27.43 11.61
C GLU A 343 -19.25 -26.59 11.88
N ALA A 344 -18.51 -26.20 10.84
CA ALA A 344 -17.33 -25.32 10.97
C ALA A 344 -17.72 -23.84 10.88
N VAL A 345 -18.77 -23.55 10.10
CA VAL A 345 -19.38 -22.22 9.92
C VAL A 345 -19.85 -21.64 11.25
N GLY A 346 -20.61 -22.41 12.04
CA GLY A 346 -21.14 -21.97 13.35
C GLY A 346 -20.10 -21.47 14.38
N LEU A 347 -18.83 -21.84 14.20
CA LEU A 347 -17.75 -21.47 15.11
C LEU A 347 -17.17 -20.09 14.82
N LEU A 348 -17.27 -19.58 13.60
CA LEU A 348 -16.85 -18.21 13.26
C LEU A 348 -18.02 -17.25 13.05
N ASP A 349 -19.27 -17.74 13.02
CA ASP A 349 -20.49 -16.93 13.02
C ASP A 349 -20.34 -15.68 13.90
N TYR A 350 -20.26 -14.54 13.24
CA TYR A 350 -20.15 -13.24 13.88
C TYR A 350 -21.30 -12.38 13.41
N LEU A 351 -22.45 -12.57 14.04
CA LEU A 351 -23.55 -11.63 13.91
C LEU A 351 -23.22 -10.39 14.78
N PRO A 352 -23.29 -9.17 14.21
CA PRO A 352 -23.09 -7.97 14.99
C PRO A 352 -24.16 -7.87 16.09
N SER A 353 -23.74 -7.55 17.31
CA SER A 353 -24.71 -7.24 18.37
C SER A 353 -25.53 -6.01 18.03
N THR A 354 -26.76 -5.90 18.55
CA THR A 354 -27.60 -4.70 18.38
C THR A 354 -26.87 -3.42 18.79
N SER A 355 -26.06 -3.47 19.86
CA SER A 355 -25.23 -2.33 20.28
C SER A 355 -24.19 -1.92 19.24
N LEU A 356 -23.60 -2.88 18.51
CA LEU A 356 -22.65 -2.59 17.43
C LEU A 356 -23.37 -1.97 16.23
N GLN A 357 -24.52 -2.51 15.83
CA GLN A 357 -25.34 -1.96 14.75
C GLN A 357 -25.74 -0.50 15.02
N GLU A 358 -26.21 -0.21 16.25
CA GLU A 358 -26.55 1.15 16.69
C GLU A 358 -25.33 2.08 16.63
N LYS A 359 -24.16 1.64 17.11
CA LYS A 359 -22.93 2.45 17.07
C LYS A 359 -22.48 2.76 15.65
N LEU A 360 -22.58 1.80 14.72
CA LEU A 360 -22.23 2.03 13.31
C LEU A 360 -23.20 3.00 12.63
N LEU A 361 -24.51 2.91 12.94
CA LEU A 361 -25.50 3.85 12.45
C LEU A 361 -25.25 5.26 12.98
N LEU A 362 -25.03 5.40 14.29
CA LEU A 362 -24.71 6.69 14.93
C LEU A 362 -23.46 7.32 14.33
N PHE A 363 -22.41 6.52 14.09
CA PHE A 363 -21.18 7.00 13.45
C PHE A 363 -21.46 7.66 12.08
N ILE A 364 -22.27 7.03 11.24
CA ILE A 364 -22.63 7.57 9.93
C ILE A 364 -23.43 8.87 10.07
N GLN A 365 -24.37 8.93 11.02
CA GLN A 365 -25.14 10.14 11.28
C GLN A 365 -24.25 11.30 11.74
N GLU A 366 -23.29 11.04 12.64
CA GLU A 366 -22.44 12.06 13.26
C GLU A 366 -21.22 12.48 12.43
N HIS A 367 -20.73 11.63 11.53
CA HIS A 367 -19.45 11.87 10.83
C HIS A 367 -19.56 11.93 9.30
N VAL A 368 -20.63 11.41 8.71
CA VAL A 368 -20.82 11.44 7.24
C VAL A 368 -21.83 12.50 6.83
N PHE A 369 -22.97 12.59 7.53
CA PHE A 369 -24.09 13.44 7.14
C PHE A 369 -24.14 14.82 7.81
N MET A 370 -23.16 15.17 8.65
CA MET A 370 -23.09 16.50 9.26
C MET A 370 -22.62 17.56 8.25
N GLU A 371 -23.31 18.70 8.24
CA GLU A 371 -22.89 19.90 7.52
C GLU A 371 -21.68 20.51 8.24
N GLU A 372 -20.60 20.76 7.49
CA GLU A 372 -19.50 21.59 7.98
C GLU A 372 -19.97 23.04 7.90
N GLU A 373 -19.97 23.77 9.02
CA GLU A 373 -20.29 25.20 9.01
C GLU A 373 -19.34 25.90 8.02
N GLU A 374 -19.88 26.42 6.92
CA GLU A 374 -19.14 27.21 5.93
C GLU A 374 -18.60 28.47 6.60
N GLY A 375 -17.41 28.35 7.19
CA GLY A 375 -16.66 29.49 7.68
C GLY A 375 -16.27 30.35 6.49
N SER A 376 -17.04 31.40 6.22
CA SER A 376 -16.73 32.43 5.23
C SER A 376 -15.35 33.01 5.52
N LYS A 377 -14.33 32.54 4.80
CA LYS A 377 -13.00 33.15 4.79
C LYS A 377 -12.78 33.67 3.38
N ASP A 378 -12.48 34.96 3.26
CA ASP A 378 -11.93 35.55 2.05
C ASP A 378 -10.56 34.90 1.81
N LEU A 379 -10.52 33.87 0.96
CA LEU A 379 -9.30 33.15 0.60
C LEU A 379 -8.74 33.68 -0.72
N THR A 380 -7.42 33.70 -0.84
CA THR A 380 -6.72 33.98 -2.10
C THR A 380 -6.93 32.84 -3.11
N GLU A 381 -6.72 33.06 -4.43
CA GLU A 381 -6.97 32.03 -5.46
C GLU A 381 -6.17 30.72 -5.23
N GLU A 382 -4.93 30.80 -4.74
CA GLU A 382 -4.12 29.62 -4.38
C GLU A 382 -4.62 28.91 -3.10
N GLU A 383 -5.10 29.66 -2.11
CA GLU A 383 -5.68 29.11 -0.89
C GLU A 383 -7.07 28.51 -1.13
N GLY A 384 -7.85 29.12 -2.03
CA GLY A 384 -9.12 28.60 -2.52
C GLY A 384 -8.96 27.28 -3.25
N GLY A 385 -7.96 27.16 -4.15
CA GLY A 385 -7.67 25.91 -4.84
C GLY A 385 -7.23 24.77 -3.90
N LYS A 386 -6.44 25.07 -2.86
CA LYS A 386 -6.09 24.09 -1.82
C LYS A 386 -7.31 23.70 -0.99
N GLU A 387 -8.15 24.65 -0.61
CA GLU A 387 -9.37 24.37 0.15
C GLU A 387 -10.36 23.51 -0.66
N GLU A 388 -10.52 23.77 -1.96
CA GLU A 388 -11.32 22.94 -2.86
C GLU A 388 -10.78 21.51 -2.95
N SER A 389 -9.45 21.34 -3.06
CA SER A 389 -8.84 20.00 -3.07
C SER A 389 -9.07 19.23 -1.76
N CYS A 390 -8.93 19.90 -0.61
CA CYS A 390 -9.20 19.29 0.69
C CYS A 390 -10.69 18.93 0.86
N LYS A 391 -11.61 19.80 0.43
CA LYS A 391 -13.06 19.53 0.44
C LYS A 391 -13.41 18.31 -0.43
N LEU A 392 -12.76 18.17 -1.58
CA LEU A 392 -12.96 17.02 -2.47
C LEU A 392 -12.44 15.72 -1.83
N ASP A 393 -11.25 15.75 -1.22
CA ASP A 393 -10.67 14.61 -0.51
C ASP A 393 -11.54 14.17 0.68
N ASP A 394 -12.02 15.12 1.48
CA ASP A 394 -12.95 14.85 2.58
C ASP A 394 -14.29 14.27 2.09
N LEU A 395 -14.80 14.75 0.94
CA LEU A 395 -15.99 14.17 0.32
C LEU A 395 -15.74 12.73 -0.15
N HIS A 396 -14.61 12.45 -0.81
CA HIS A 396 -14.24 11.09 -1.21
C HIS A 396 -14.08 10.15 0.00
N ARG A 397 -13.52 10.67 1.09
CA ARG A 397 -13.39 9.98 2.37
C ARG A 397 -14.75 9.64 2.97
N LYS A 398 -15.66 10.61 3.10
CA LYS A 398 -17.05 10.41 3.56
C LYS A 398 -17.81 9.40 2.70
N ARG A 399 -17.66 9.47 1.37
CA ARG A 399 -18.25 8.49 0.43
C ARG A 399 -17.72 7.08 0.65
N SER A 400 -16.44 6.93 0.96
CA SER A 400 -15.82 5.62 1.22
C SER A 400 -16.37 4.99 2.51
N LEU A 401 -16.51 5.78 3.58
CA LEU A 401 -17.14 5.34 4.83
C LEU A 401 -18.60 4.90 4.61
N LEU A 402 -19.38 5.73 3.90
CA LEU A 402 -20.78 5.41 3.59
C LEU A 402 -20.88 4.14 2.74
N ALA A 403 -20.02 3.99 1.73
CA ALA A 403 -20.01 2.80 0.89
C ALA A 403 -19.67 1.53 1.69
N ALA A 404 -18.74 1.59 2.64
CA ALA A 404 -18.42 0.48 3.53
C ALA A 404 -19.65 0.06 4.37
N TYR A 405 -20.36 1.04 4.94
CA TYR A 405 -21.59 0.79 5.70
C TYR A 405 -22.72 0.22 4.83
N CYS A 406 -22.94 0.81 3.65
CA CYS A 406 -24.00 0.37 2.74
C CYS A 406 -23.82 -1.09 2.30
N LYS A 407 -22.58 -1.59 2.20
CA LYS A 407 -22.34 -3.02 1.92
C LYS A 407 -22.96 -3.91 3.00
N LEU A 408 -22.82 -3.57 4.27
CA LEU A 408 -23.42 -4.32 5.39
C LEU A 408 -24.95 -4.38 5.24
N VAL A 409 -25.57 -3.24 4.95
CA VAL A 409 -27.03 -3.15 4.75
C VAL A 409 -27.49 -4.01 3.56
N VAL A 410 -26.77 -3.96 2.44
CA VAL A 410 -27.12 -4.73 1.22
C VAL A 410 -27.03 -6.24 1.47
N TYR A 411 -26.05 -6.69 2.26
CA TYR A 411 -25.88 -8.10 2.61
C TYR A 411 -26.62 -8.52 3.88
N ASN A 412 -27.45 -7.64 4.46
CA ASN A 412 -28.24 -7.89 5.66
C ASN A 412 -27.41 -8.39 6.86
N VAL A 413 -26.21 -7.80 7.02
CA VAL A 413 -25.33 -7.96 8.19
C VAL A 413 -25.73 -6.95 9.26
#